data_AF-K0I536-F1
#
_entry.id   AF-K0I536-F1
#
_cell.length_a   1.000
_cell.length_b   1.000
_cell.length_c   1.000
_cell.angle_alpha   90.00
_cell.angle_beta   90.00
_cell.angle_gamma   90.00
#
_symmetry.space_group_name_H-M   'P 1'
#
loop_
_entity.id
_entity.type
_entity.pdbx_description
1 polymer ?
#
loop_
_entity_poly.entity_id
_entity_poly.type
_entity_poly.pdbx_seq_one_letter_code
_entity_poly.pdbx_strand_id
1 'polypeptide(L)'
;GATVITNLLSAIPYMGNEIVQWVWGGFAVDNATLTRFFALHFLMPFVIAAMVLIHLLFLHQTGSNNPLGLNKNTDKIPFHPYFTTKDIVGFMITLMMLTVLTLKEPYMLSDPDNFTPANPLVTPVHIQPEWYFL
;
A
#
# COMPACT_ATOMS: atom_id res chain seq x y z
N GLY A 1 3.53 -15.48 -0.62
CA GLY A 1 4.10 -14.13 -0.77
C GLY A 1 5.36 -13.90 0.06
N ALA A 2 5.26 -13.86 1.40
CA ALA A 2 6.32 -13.37 2.30
C ALA A 2 7.72 -13.96 2.03
N THR A 3 7.84 -15.30 1.90
CA THR A 3 9.11 -15.97 1.64
C THR A 3 9.78 -15.50 0.35
N VAL A 4 9.01 -15.38 -0.75
CA VAL A 4 9.55 -14.98 -2.06
C VAL A 4 10.04 -13.53 -2.03
N ILE A 5 9.20 -12.61 -1.51
CA ILE A 5 9.51 -11.17 -1.51
C ILE A 5 10.72 -10.87 -0.63
N THR A 6 10.76 -11.41 0.59
CA THR A 6 11.88 -11.16 1.50
C THR A 6 13.18 -11.80 1.02
N ASN A 7 13.12 -12.94 0.32
CA ASN A 7 14.28 -13.57 -0.29
C ASN A 7 14.90 -12.75 -1.44
N LEU A 8 14.21 -11.74 -2.00
CA LEU A 8 14.84 -10.82 -2.97
C LEU A 8 16.05 -10.10 -2.35
N LEU A 9 16.05 -9.89 -1.03
CA LEU A 9 17.19 -9.29 -0.31
C LEU A 9 18.44 -10.17 -0.32
N SER A 10 18.30 -11.49 -0.54
CA SER A 10 19.44 -12.41 -0.65
C SER A 10 20.34 -12.10 -1.84
N ALA A 11 19.82 -11.38 -2.85
CA ALA A 11 20.58 -10.96 -4.02
C ALA A 11 21.62 -9.86 -3.71
N ILE A 12 21.61 -9.25 -2.52
CA ILE A 12 22.61 -8.26 -2.11
C ILE A 12 23.95 -8.99 -1.88
N PRO A 13 25.04 -8.62 -2.59
CA PRO A 13 26.34 -9.27 -2.43
C PRO A 13 26.85 -9.18 -0.98
N TYR A 14 27.53 -10.23 -0.53
CA TYR A 14 28.17 -10.39 0.77
C TYR A 14 27.23 -10.44 1.99
N MET A 15 26.17 -9.62 2.05
CA MET A 15 25.31 -9.47 3.23
C MET A 15 23.87 -9.97 3.04
N GLY A 16 23.46 -10.33 1.82
CA GLY A 16 22.05 -10.62 1.52
C GLY A 16 21.43 -11.69 2.41
N ASN A 17 22.12 -12.82 2.61
CA ASN A 17 21.62 -13.91 3.46
C ASN A 17 21.47 -13.50 4.93
N GLU A 18 22.41 -12.70 5.45
CA GLU A 18 22.34 -12.20 6.82
C GLU A 18 21.16 -11.24 6.99
N ILE A 19 20.92 -10.37 5.99
CA ILE A 19 19.77 -9.46 5.98
C ILE A 19 18.46 -10.24 5.97
N VAL A 20 18.33 -11.28 5.14
CA VAL A 20 17.12 -12.12 5.08
C VAL A 20 16.84 -12.77 6.43
N GLN A 21 17.84 -13.43 7.02
CA GLN A 21 17.68 -14.08 8.33
C GLN A 21 17.39 -13.07 9.44
N TRP A 22 18.00 -11.88 9.37
CA TRP A 22 17.70 -10.78 10.27
C TRP A 22 16.25 -10.33 10.15
N VAL A 23 15.74 -10.15 8.92
CA VAL A 23 14.33 -9.79 8.65
C VAL A 23 13.38 -10.88 9.14
N TRP A 24 13.70 -12.16 8.97
CA TRP A 24 12.86 -13.26 9.47
C TRP A 24 12.94 -13.43 10.98
N GLY A 25 14.09 -13.17 11.59
CA GLY A 25 14.36 -13.51 12.99
C GLY A 25 14.63 -14.99 13.19
N GLY A 26 15.12 -15.68 12.16
CA GLY A 26 15.31 -17.11 12.12
C GLY A 26 15.71 -17.58 10.71
N PHE A 27 15.68 -18.89 10.50
CA PHE A 27 16.10 -19.50 9.22
C PHE A 27 14.99 -19.59 8.17
N ALA A 28 13.75 -19.31 8.56
CA ALA A 28 12.58 -19.30 7.69
C ALA A 28 11.55 -18.28 8.22
N VAL A 29 10.54 -17.99 7.40
CA VAL A 29 9.36 -17.22 7.83
C VAL A 29 8.57 -18.04 8.86
N ASP A 30 8.49 -17.54 10.10
CA ASP A 30 7.81 -18.21 11.21
C ASP A 30 7.22 -17.17 12.19
N ASN A 31 6.84 -17.58 13.40
CA ASN A 31 6.18 -16.74 14.42
C ASN A 31 6.93 -15.43 14.70
N ALA A 32 8.27 -15.48 14.82
CA ALA A 32 9.09 -14.29 15.01
C ALA A 32 8.92 -13.27 13.87
N THR A 33 8.74 -13.74 12.64
CA THR A 33 8.47 -12.93 11.45
C THR A 33 7.04 -12.36 11.48
N LEU A 34 6.05 -13.16 11.88
CA LEU A 34 4.66 -12.71 11.94
C LEU A 34 4.46 -11.60 12.98
N THR A 35 5.02 -11.76 14.19
CA THR A 35 4.89 -10.74 15.26
C THR A 35 5.50 -9.40 14.87
N ARG A 36 6.68 -9.40 14.24
CA ARG A 36 7.31 -8.16 13.76
C ARG A 36 6.58 -7.55 12.57
N PHE A 37 6.06 -8.37 11.65
CA PHE A 37 5.31 -7.85 10.50
C PHE A 37 4.03 -7.20 10.97
N PHE A 38 3.36 -7.74 11.98
CA PHE A 38 2.23 -7.07 12.62
C PHE A 38 2.63 -5.72 13.24
N ALA A 39 3.70 -5.69 14.05
CA ALA A 39 4.17 -4.45 14.67
C ALA A 39 4.55 -3.37 13.63
N LEU A 40 5.24 -3.77 12.56
CA LEU A 40 5.60 -2.88 11.47
C LEU A 40 4.36 -2.44 10.67
N HIS A 41 3.46 -3.35 10.34
CA HIS A 41 2.21 -3.03 9.65
C HIS A 41 1.36 -2.05 10.44
N PHE A 42 1.36 -2.14 11.78
CA PHE A 42 0.69 -1.17 12.63
C PHE A 42 1.36 0.21 12.60
N LEU A 43 2.71 0.26 12.62
CA LEU A 43 3.47 1.51 12.66
C LEU A 43 3.45 2.25 11.32
N MET A 44 3.58 1.54 10.19
CA MET A 44 3.78 2.13 8.87
C MET A 44 2.69 3.11 8.42
N PRO A 45 1.38 2.89 8.66
CA PRO A 45 0.33 3.87 8.35
C PRO A 45 0.55 5.24 9.01
N PHE A 46 1.08 5.28 10.23
CA PHE A 46 1.38 6.55 10.93
C PHE A 46 2.59 7.26 10.32
N VAL A 47 3.61 6.51 9.90
CA VAL A 47 4.74 7.05 9.15
C VAL A 47 4.25 7.64 7.82
N ILE A 48 3.38 6.93 7.10
CA ILE A 48 2.77 7.41 5.86
C ILE A 48 1.96 8.70 6.12
N ALA A 49 1.15 8.75 7.19
CA ALA A 49 0.40 9.96 7.55
C ALA A 49 1.31 11.17 7.80
N ALA A 50 2.43 10.99 8.50
CA ALA A 50 3.43 12.04 8.69
C ALA A 50 4.05 12.49 7.35
N MET A 51 4.37 11.54 6.46
CA MET A 51 4.88 11.84 5.12
C MET A 51 3.85 12.58 4.26
N VAL A 52 2.54 12.30 4.40
CA VAL A 52 1.48 13.06 3.72
C VAL A 52 1.46 14.52 4.17
N LEU A 53 1.66 14.81 5.47
CA LEU A 53 1.73 16.20 5.95
C LEU A 53 2.94 16.94 5.36
N ILE A 54 4.11 16.29 5.30
CA ILE A 54 5.31 16.85 4.66
C ILE A 54 5.05 17.09 3.17
N HIS A 55 4.42 16.13 2.49
CA HIS A 55 4.04 16.26 1.08
C HIS A 55 3.12 17.47 0.86
N LEU A 56 2.08 17.64 1.67
CA LEU A 56 1.15 18.77 1.58
C LEU A 56 1.80 20.11 1.91
N LEU A 57 2.76 20.14 2.85
CA LEU A 57 3.54 21.34 3.16
C LEU A 57 4.28 21.84 1.91
N PHE A 58 4.99 20.95 1.20
CA PHE A 58 5.70 21.33 -0.02
C PHE A 58 4.72 21.68 -1.16
N LEU A 59 3.61 20.96 -1.28
CA LEU A 59 2.56 21.31 -2.24
C LEU A 59 2.01 22.72 -2.00
N HIS A 60 1.85 23.14 -0.75
CA HIS A 60 1.36 24.47 -0.41
C HIS A 60 2.37 25.60 -0.71
N GLN A 61 3.68 25.31 -0.75
CA GLN A 61 4.69 26.31 -1.14
C GLN A 61 4.55 26.71 -2.61
N THR A 62 4.24 25.75 -3.50
CA THR A 62 4.10 26.02 -4.94
C THR A 62 2.64 26.17 -5.38
N GLY A 63 1.70 25.57 -4.65
CA GLY A 63 0.32 25.29 -5.06
C GLY A 63 0.21 24.18 -6.11
N SER A 64 -1.00 23.66 -6.36
CA SER A 64 -1.29 22.63 -7.38
C SER A 64 -0.96 23.07 -8.80
N ASN A 65 -0.58 22.13 -9.68
CA ASN A 65 -0.47 22.41 -11.12
C ASN A 65 -1.87 22.42 -11.78
N ASN A 66 -1.95 22.81 -13.05
CA ASN A 66 -3.18 22.76 -13.85
C ASN A 66 -2.95 21.94 -15.14
N PRO A 67 -4.02 21.45 -15.81
CA PRO A 67 -3.91 20.59 -16.98
C PRO A 67 -3.14 21.19 -18.16
N LEU A 68 -3.10 22.52 -18.29
CA LEU A 68 -2.37 23.21 -19.36
C LEU A 68 -0.88 23.39 -19.02
N GLY A 69 -0.47 23.18 -17.76
CA GLY A 69 0.90 23.42 -17.30
C GLY A 69 1.34 24.88 -17.36
N LEU A 70 0.41 25.81 -17.62
CA LEU A 70 0.68 27.24 -17.72
C LEU A 70 0.64 27.92 -16.34
N ASN A 71 1.01 29.19 -16.28
CA ASN A 71 0.95 29.97 -15.04
C ASN A 71 -0.50 30.08 -14.53
N LYS A 72 -0.76 29.49 -13.36
CA LYS A 72 -2.06 29.46 -12.69
C LYS A 72 -2.44 30.73 -11.94
N ASN A 73 -1.52 31.68 -11.77
CA ASN A 73 -1.75 32.87 -10.93
C ASN A 73 -2.73 33.87 -11.56
N THR A 74 -3.03 33.75 -12.85
CA THR A 74 -3.94 34.66 -13.56
C THR A 74 -5.40 34.39 -13.25
N ASP A 75 -5.76 33.17 -12.83
CA ASP A 75 -7.15 32.75 -12.60
C ASP A 75 -7.23 31.74 -11.44
N LYS A 76 -7.07 32.25 -10.22
CA LYS A 76 -7.23 31.44 -9.00
C LYS A 76 -8.64 31.60 -8.44
N ILE A 77 -9.26 30.47 -8.12
CA ILE A 77 -10.49 30.40 -7.33
C ILE A 77 -10.18 29.89 -5.93
N PRO A 78 -10.96 30.28 -4.90
CA PRO A 78 -10.79 29.73 -3.56
C PRO A 78 -11.10 28.23 -3.53
N PHE A 79 -10.47 27.50 -2.60
CA PHE A 79 -10.71 26.06 -2.46
C PHE A 79 -12.18 25.76 -2.07
N HIS A 80 -12.71 26.51 -1.11
CA HIS A 80 -14.11 26.45 -0.72
C HIS A 80 -14.90 27.57 -1.44
N PRO A 81 -16.09 27.29 -2.00
CA PRO A 81 -16.80 26.02 -1.99
C PRO A 81 -16.41 25.05 -3.12
N TYR A 82 -15.70 25.53 -4.15
CA TYR A 82 -15.56 24.83 -5.44
C TYR A 82 -14.95 23.43 -5.34
N PHE A 83 -13.73 23.32 -4.82
CA PHE A 83 -13.04 22.03 -4.69
C PHE A 83 -13.60 21.21 -3.54
N THR A 84 -14.08 21.84 -2.45
CA THR A 84 -14.76 21.11 -1.37
C THR A 84 -15.98 20.33 -1.89
N THR A 85 -16.85 20.95 -2.67
CA THR A 85 -18.03 20.27 -3.23
C THR A 85 -17.62 19.21 -4.24
N LYS A 86 -16.63 19.48 -5.10
CA LYS A 86 -16.09 18.51 -6.06
C LYS A 86 -15.54 17.26 -5.37
N ASP A 87 -14.77 17.46 -4.30
CA ASP A 87 -14.14 16.37 -3.55
C ASP A 87 -15.19 15.51 -2.81
N ILE A 88 -16.25 16.13 -2.27
CA ILE A 88 -17.37 15.40 -1.66
C ILE A 88 -18.04 14.47 -2.68
N VAL A 89 -18.26 14.94 -3.92
CA VAL A 89 -18.82 14.08 -4.99
C VAL A 89 -17.88 12.92 -5.30
N GLY A 90 -16.57 13.17 -5.43
CA GLY A 90 -15.57 12.13 -5.64
C GLY A 90 -15.55 11.09 -4.51
N PHE A 91 -15.66 11.54 -3.26
CA PHE A 91 -15.72 10.66 -2.09
C PHE A 91 -16.99 9.80 -2.08
N MET A 92 -18.16 10.37 -2.43
CA MET A 92 -19.41 9.61 -2.55
C MET A 92 -19.30 8.49 -3.60
N ILE A 93 -18.71 8.78 -4.77
CA ILE A 93 -18.51 7.76 -5.82
C ILE A 93 -17.56 6.66 -5.32
N THR A 94 -16.47 7.02 -4.64
CA THR A 94 -15.49 6.06 -4.09
C THR A 94 -16.12 5.17 -3.03
N LEU A 95 -16.90 5.73 -2.10
CA LEU A 95 -17.63 4.95 -1.10
C LEU A 95 -18.67 4.02 -1.71
N MET A 96 -19.38 4.48 -2.74
CA MET A 96 -20.34 3.64 -3.46
C MET A 96 -19.65 2.43 -4.09
N MET A 97 -18.54 2.62 -4.79
CA MET A 97 -17.77 1.52 -5.38
C MET A 97 -17.25 0.56 -4.32
N LEU A 98 -16.71 1.09 -3.21
CA LEU A 98 -16.24 0.26 -2.09
C LEU A 98 -17.40 -0.55 -1.48
N THR A 99 -18.56 0.05 -1.32
CA THR A 99 -19.75 -0.62 -0.74
C THR A 99 -20.26 -1.72 -1.65
N VAL A 100 -20.29 -1.49 -2.97
CA VAL A 100 -20.68 -2.52 -3.94
C VAL A 100 -19.68 -3.67 -3.89
N LEU A 101 -18.37 -3.38 -3.88
CA LEU A 101 -17.35 -4.42 -3.78
C LEU A 101 -17.51 -5.24 -2.49
N THR A 102 -17.64 -4.60 -1.33
CA THR A 102 -17.67 -5.30 -0.04
C THR A 102 -18.97 -6.05 0.22
N LEU A 103 -20.12 -5.53 -0.23
CA LEU A 103 -21.42 -6.16 0.02
C LEU A 103 -21.86 -7.14 -1.05
N LYS A 104 -21.47 -6.93 -2.31
CA LYS A 104 -21.91 -7.79 -3.43
C LYS A 104 -20.85 -8.83 -3.81
N GLU A 105 -19.59 -8.43 -3.92
CA GLU A 105 -18.51 -9.29 -4.44
C GLU A 105 -17.25 -9.20 -3.57
N PRO A 106 -17.32 -9.53 -2.26
CA PRO A 106 -16.24 -9.27 -1.29
C PRO A 106 -14.91 -9.95 -1.62
N TYR A 107 -14.96 -11.05 -2.38
CA TYR A 107 -13.78 -11.85 -2.74
C TYR A 107 -13.32 -11.64 -4.19
N MET A 108 -13.92 -10.70 -4.93
CA MET A 108 -13.59 -10.47 -6.35
C MET A 108 -12.10 -10.16 -6.58
N LEU A 109 -11.46 -9.48 -5.62
CA LEU A 109 -10.07 -9.07 -5.68
C LEU A 109 -9.15 -9.93 -4.78
N SER A 110 -9.66 -11.05 -4.26
CA SER A 110 -8.92 -11.95 -3.35
C SER A 110 -8.44 -13.20 -4.08
N ASP A 111 -7.36 -13.79 -3.59
CA ASP A 111 -6.90 -15.10 -4.04
C ASP A 111 -7.52 -16.22 -3.16
N PRO A 112 -8.20 -17.23 -3.74
CA PRO A 112 -8.78 -18.35 -2.99
C PRO A 112 -7.77 -19.10 -2.11
N ASP A 113 -6.48 -19.15 -2.49
CA ASP A 113 -5.46 -19.89 -1.75
C ASP A 113 -5.24 -19.30 -0.34
N ASN A 114 -5.52 -18.00 -0.14
CA ASN A 114 -5.40 -17.33 1.17
C ASN A 114 -6.48 -17.77 2.18
N PHE A 115 -7.48 -18.56 1.78
CA PHE A 115 -8.42 -19.21 2.71
C PHE A 115 -7.90 -20.53 3.28
N THR A 116 -6.78 -21.03 2.76
CA THR A 116 -6.10 -22.21 3.31
C THR A 116 -5.03 -21.78 4.30
N PRO A 117 -4.94 -22.39 5.51
CA PRO A 117 -3.86 -22.09 6.43
C PRO A 117 -2.49 -22.35 5.80
N ALA A 118 -1.52 -21.47 6.09
CA ALA A 118 -0.18 -21.60 5.54
C ALA A 118 0.47 -22.93 5.91
N ASN A 119 1.05 -23.62 4.92
CA ASN A 119 1.80 -24.84 5.11
C ASN A 119 3.23 -24.63 4.57
N PRO A 120 4.28 -24.62 5.43
CA PRO A 120 5.64 -24.36 4.99
C PRO A 120 6.22 -25.46 4.09
N LEU A 121 5.58 -26.63 4.03
CA LEU A 121 6.02 -27.78 3.21
C LEU A 121 5.33 -27.85 1.85
N VAL A 122 4.32 -27.02 1.60
CA VAL A 122 3.53 -27.07 0.36
C VAL A 122 3.46 -25.67 -0.24
N THR A 123 3.94 -25.53 -1.48
CA THR A 123 3.77 -24.30 -2.26
C THR A 123 2.54 -24.46 -3.15
N PRO A 124 1.59 -23.50 -3.16
CA PRO A 124 0.47 -23.53 -4.10
C PRO A 124 0.94 -23.55 -5.56
N VAL A 125 0.15 -24.19 -6.44
CA VAL A 125 0.52 -24.42 -7.84
C VAL A 125 0.67 -23.13 -8.63
N HIS A 126 -0.16 -22.12 -8.35
CA HIS A 126 -0.17 -20.82 -9.02
C HIS A 126 0.09 -19.67 -8.04
N ILE A 127 1.20 -19.74 -7.29
CA ILE A 127 1.57 -18.65 -6.38
C ILE A 127 1.79 -17.33 -7.12
N GLN A 128 1.07 -16.30 -6.69
CA GLN A 128 1.12 -14.95 -7.24
C GLN A 128 0.95 -13.91 -6.13
N PRO A 129 1.44 -12.66 -6.31
CA PRO A 129 1.09 -11.58 -5.40
C PRO A 129 -0.33 -11.08 -5.68
N GLU A 130 -0.83 -10.20 -4.82
CA GLU A 130 -2.08 -9.51 -5.02
C GLU A 130 -2.04 -8.64 -6.30
N TRP A 131 -3.22 -8.40 -6.88
CA TRP A 131 -3.37 -7.79 -8.21
C TRP A 131 -2.67 -6.43 -8.41
N TYR A 132 -2.44 -5.65 -7.34
CA TYR A 132 -1.76 -4.35 -7.40
C TYR A 132 -0.23 -4.47 -7.44
N PHE A 133 0.31 -5.70 -7.44
CA PHE A 133 1.72 -6.03 -7.62
C PHE A 133 2.01 -6.90 -8.86
N LEU A 134 0.98 -7.33 -9.61
CA LEU A 134 1.12 -8.04 -10.88
C LEU A 134 1.53 -7.09 -12.01
#